data_AF-A0A430Q3B1-F1
#
_entry.id   AF-A0A430Q3B1-F1
#
_cell.length_a   1.000
_cell.length_b   1.000
_cell.length_c   1.000
_cell.angle_alpha   90.00
_cell.angle_beta   90.00
_cell.angle_gamma   90.00
#
_symmetry.space_group_name_H-M   'P 1'
#
loop_
_entity.id
_entity.type
_entity.pdbx_description
1 polymer ?
#
loop_
_entity_poly.entity_id
_entity_poly.type
_entity_poly.pdbx_seq_one_letter_code
_entity_poly.pdbx_strand_id
1 'polypeptide(L)'
;MLASQQRLLETLLGKLSIQQEQEIPEHKSIESYLNPVSEFIFDADNGHTFEAWFGRIEDIFRVEFAAIDDAKKVRLLLQKLGPNEHQKYKNHILPKHPREVNFDETVNILNKMFCEQSSLFRIRYNCLQLTKGADEDYTTYAGRVNLQAERFKKCINQ
;
A
#
# COMPACT_ATOMS: atom_id res chain seq x y z
N MET A 1 18.52 41.09 45.98
CA MET A 1 18.83 39.64 45.94
C MET A 1 17.59 38.78 45.64
N LEU A 2 16.41 39.09 46.21
CA LEU A 2 15.15 38.38 45.90
C LEU A 2 14.65 38.63 44.45
N ALA A 3 14.68 39.88 43.98
CA ALA A 3 14.23 40.24 42.63
C ALA A 3 15.03 39.56 41.50
N SER A 4 16.32 39.28 41.73
CA SER A 4 17.16 38.56 40.75
C SER A 4 16.84 37.07 40.69
N GLN A 5 16.45 36.46 41.81
CA GLN A 5 15.98 35.06 41.80
C GLN A 5 14.62 34.91 41.11
N GLN A 6 13.73 35.89 41.30
CA GLN A 6 12.40 35.89 40.66
C GLN A 6 12.51 35.95 39.13
N ARG A 7 13.36 36.84 38.59
CA ARG A 7 13.62 36.92 37.15
C ARG A 7 14.22 35.64 36.57
N LEU A 8 15.07 34.96 37.33
CA LEU A 8 15.64 33.68 36.91
C LEU A 8 14.56 32.59 36.81
N LEU A 9 13.65 32.54 37.78
CA LEU A 9 12.52 31.61 37.80
C LEU A 9 11.55 31.85 36.63
N GLU A 10 11.20 33.10 36.35
CA GLU A 10 10.38 33.48 35.19
C GLU A 10 11.06 33.12 33.86
N THR A 11 12.36 33.33 33.76
CA THR A 11 13.14 32.97 32.56
C THR A 11 13.18 31.45 32.37
N LEU A 12 13.30 30.67 33.45
CA LEU A 12 13.28 29.21 33.40
C LEU A 12 11.89 28.67 33.03
N LEU A 13 10.82 29.23 33.61
CA LEU A 13 9.44 28.89 33.27
C LEU A 13 9.10 29.22 31.81
N GLY A 14 9.54 30.38 31.31
CA GLY A 14 9.40 30.75 29.91
C GLY A 14 10.15 29.79 28.98
N LYS A 15 11.37 29.38 29.35
CA LYS A 15 12.14 28.40 28.56
C LYS A 15 11.54 27.00 28.58
N LEU A 16 10.97 26.55 29.69
CA LEU A 16 10.27 25.26 29.78
C LEU A 16 8.98 25.25 28.95
N SER A 17 8.25 26.38 28.92
CA SER A 17 7.05 26.53 28.09
C SER A 17 7.39 26.54 26.59
N ILE A 18 8.47 27.22 26.21
CA ILE A 18 8.98 27.25 24.82
C ILE A 18 9.56 25.88 24.41
N GLN A 19 10.07 25.09 25.35
CA GLN A 19 10.53 23.71 25.11
C GLN A 19 9.37 22.70 25.01
N GLN A 20 8.16 23.05 25.48
CA GLN A 20 6.95 22.24 25.25
C GLN A 20 6.30 22.51 23.88
N GLU A 21 6.74 23.55 23.17
CA GLU A 21 6.46 23.78 21.75
C GLU A 21 7.67 23.38 20.88
N GLN A 22 8.25 22.20 21.13
CA GLN A 22 8.71 21.43 19.97
C GLN A 22 7.44 20.88 19.33
N GLU A 23 7.13 21.33 18.11
CA GLU A 23 6.13 20.71 17.24
C GLU A 23 6.25 19.19 17.41
N ILE A 24 5.28 18.59 18.08
CA ILE A 24 5.03 17.16 17.93
C ILE A 24 4.80 17.04 16.43
N PRO A 25 5.66 16.36 15.65
CA PRO A 25 5.35 16.12 14.25
C PRO A 25 3.96 15.52 14.27
N GLU A 26 2.99 16.14 13.62
CA GLU A 26 1.60 15.69 13.65
C GLU A 26 1.58 14.20 13.29
N HIS A 27 1.59 13.33 14.30
CA HIS A 27 1.62 11.90 14.09
C HIS A 27 0.19 11.55 13.71
N LYS A 28 -0.10 11.73 12.42
CA LYS A 28 -1.31 11.23 11.77
C LYS A 28 -1.52 9.81 12.24
N SER A 29 -2.70 9.55 12.81
CA SER A 29 -3.06 8.20 13.26
C SER A 29 -2.94 7.24 12.07
N ILE A 30 -2.50 6.01 12.32
CA ILE A 30 -2.43 4.92 11.32
C ILE A 30 -3.75 4.83 10.53
N GLU A 31 -4.88 5.03 11.22
CA GLU A 31 -6.21 5.01 10.62
C GLU A 31 -6.41 6.09 9.57
N SER A 32 -5.81 7.27 9.74
CA SER A 32 -5.93 8.37 8.77
C SER A 32 -5.28 8.06 7.42
N TYR A 33 -4.21 7.25 7.41
CA TYR A 33 -3.55 6.80 6.18
C TYR A 33 -4.33 5.67 5.49
N LEU A 34 -4.90 4.76 6.28
CA LEU A 34 -5.51 3.54 5.74
C LEU A 34 -7.00 3.69 5.45
N ASN A 35 -7.76 4.52 6.16
CA ASN A 35 -9.21 4.67 5.93
C ASN A 35 -9.58 5.04 4.49
N PRO A 36 -8.85 5.94 3.78
CA PRO A 36 -9.12 6.24 2.38
C PRO A 36 -8.80 5.10 1.41
N VAL A 37 -8.00 4.12 1.84
CA VAL A 37 -7.57 3.00 1.00
C VAL A 37 -8.69 1.98 0.89
N SER A 38 -9.17 1.78 -0.35
CA SER A 38 -10.13 0.74 -0.70
C SER A 38 -9.55 -0.65 -0.46
N GLU A 39 -10.40 -1.60 -0.07
CA GLU A 39 -10.00 -3.01 0.01
C GLU A 39 -9.48 -3.53 -1.33
N PHE A 40 -8.54 -4.46 -1.26
CA PHE A 40 -8.05 -5.20 -2.39
C PHE A 40 -9.02 -6.31 -2.77
N ILE A 41 -9.55 -6.25 -3.98
CA ILE A 41 -10.34 -7.30 -4.60
C ILE A 41 -9.58 -7.75 -5.85
N PHE A 42 -9.27 -9.04 -5.94
CA PHE A 42 -8.48 -9.58 -7.03
C PHE A 42 -9.33 -9.77 -8.29
N ASP A 43 -8.87 -9.19 -9.40
CA ASP A 43 -9.44 -9.39 -10.74
C ASP A 43 -8.32 -9.28 -11.78
N ALA A 44 -7.81 -10.44 -12.20
CA ALA A 44 -6.72 -10.53 -13.16
C ALA A 44 -7.10 -9.99 -14.54
N ASP A 45 -8.34 -10.18 -14.99
CA ASP A 45 -8.74 -9.80 -16.35
C ASP A 45 -8.73 -8.26 -16.50
N ASN A 46 -9.19 -7.55 -15.47
CA ASN A 46 -9.17 -6.09 -15.43
C ASN A 46 -7.86 -5.49 -14.89
N GLY A 47 -6.86 -6.32 -14.57
CA GLY A 47 -5.55 -5.88 -14.11
C GLY A 47 -5.52 -5.43 -12.64
N HIS A 48 -6.56 -5.73 -11.86
CA HIS A 48 -6.59 -5.57 -10.42
C HIS A 48 -5.79 -6.69 -9.74
N THR A 49 -4.47 -6.63 -9.91
CA THR A 49 -3.48 -7.51 -9.27
C THR A 49 -3.04 -6.92 -7.94
N PHE A 50 -2.46 -7.76 -7.08
CA PHE A 50 -1.94 -7.27 -5.80
C PHE A 50 -0.79 -6.28 -6.00
N GLU A 51 0.11 -6.51 -6.97
CA GLU A 51 1.19 -5.57 -7.32
C GLU A 51 0.65 -4.17 -7.63
N ALA A 52 -0.35 -4.09 -8.52
CA ALA A 52 -0.93 -2.81 -8.94
C ALA A 52 -1.66 -2.09 -7.79
N TRP A 53 -2.39 -2.85 -6.95
CA TRP A 53 -3.09 -2.28 -5.80
C TRP A 53 -2.11 -1.84 -4.70
N PHE A 54 -1.12 -2.67 -4.37
CA PHE A 54 -0.14 -2.43 -3.30
C PHE A 54 0.76 -1.25 -3.64
N GLY A 55 1.16 -1.08 -4.91
CA GLY A 55 1.96 0.07 -5.33
C GLY A 55 1.34 1.44 -5.02
N ARG A 56 0.01 1.52 -4.85
CA ARG A 56 -0.67 2.77 -4.43
C ARG A 56 -0.47 3.12 -2.95
N ILE A 57 -0.13 2.12 -2.14
CA ILE A 57 -0.03 2.23 -0.67
C ILE A 57 1.33 1.79 -0.14
N GLU A 58 2.25 1.40 -1.02
CA GLU A 58 3.56 0.87 -0.66
C GLU A 58 4.34 1.86 0.21
N ASP A 59 4.33 3.14 -0.15
CA ASP A 59 4.99 4.21 0.61
C ASP A 59 4.41 4.38 2.01
N ILE A 60 3.12 4.12 2.22
CA ILE A 60 2.52 4.14 3.55
C ILE A 60 3.20 3.07 4.43
N PHE A 61 3.48 1.89 3.90
CA PHE A 61 4.13 0.82 4.67
C PHE A 61 5.64 1.00 4.80
N ARG A 62 6.31 1.46 3.73
CA ARG A 62 7.78 1.55 3.67
C ARG A 62 8.33 2.84 4.25
N VAL A 63 7.61 3.95 4.15
CA VAL A 63 8.03 5.28 4.61
C VAL A 63 7.30 5.64 5.90
N GLU A 64 5.98 5.83 5.83
CA GLU A 64 5.20 6.32 6.99
C GLU A 64 5.22 5.33 8.16
N PHE A 65 5.15 4.03 7.84
CA PHE A 65 5.16 2.96 8.84
C PHE A 65 6.54 2.32 9.00
N ALA A 66 7.63 2.95 8.56
CA ALA A 66 8.97 2.37 8.62
C ALA A 66 9.33 1.79 10.01
N ALA A 67 9.02 2.55 11.08
CA ALA A 67 9.29 2.18 12.47
C ALA A 67 8.28 1.19 13.10
N ILE A 68 7.21 0.82 12.39
CA ILE A 68 6.23 -0.15 12.86
C ILE A 68 6.79 -1.57 12.68
N ASP A 69 6.57 -2.43 13.69
CA ASP A 69 6.97 -3.84 13.63
C ASP A 69 6.25 -4.61 12.51
N ASP A 70 6.92 -5.62 11.99
CA ASP A 70 6.40 -6.41 10.87
C ASP A 70 5.08 -7.09 11.17
N ALA A 71 4.88 -7.63 12.38
CA ALA A 71 3.63 -8.31 12.72
C ALA A 71 2.43 -7.34 12.67
N LYS A 72 2.62 -6.08 13.09
CA LYS A 72 1.61 -5.03 12.96
C LYS A 72 1.43 -4.58 11.51
N LYS A 73 2.50 -4.40 10.73
CA LYS A 73 2.39 -4.11 9.27
C LYS A 73 1.60 -5.19 8.54
N VAL A 74 1.92 -6.46 8.79
CA VAL A 74 1.20 -7.60 8.21
C VAL A 74 -0.27 -7.55 8.59
N ARG A 75 -0.61 -7.34 9.86
CA ARG A 75 -2.02 -7.23 10.29
C ARG A 75 -2.76 -6.10 9.56
N LEU A 76 -2.15 -4.93 9.44
CA LEU A 76 -2.75 -3.78 8.74
C LEU A 76 -2.94 -4.05 7.25
N LEU A 77 -1.97 -4.69 6.60
CA LEU A 77 -2.08 -5.09 5.20
C LEU A 77 -3.21 -6.11 4.99
N LEU A 78 -3.29 -7.13 5.85
CA LEU A 78 -4.31 -8.17 5.76
C LEU A 78 -5.72 -7.66 6.05
N GLN A 79 -5.87 -6.58 6.81
CA GLN A 79 -7.15 -5.89 7.03
C GLN A 79 -7.66 -5.20 5.76
N LYS A 80 -6.76 -4.90 4.82
CA LYS A 80 -7.10 -4.28 3.54
C LYS A 80 -7.32 -5.28 2.41
N LEU A 81 -7.23 -6.57 2.68
CA LEU A 81 -7.65 -7.59 1.73
C LEU A 81 -9.15 -7.81 1.83
N GLY A 82 -9.81 -8.04 0.69
CA GLY A 82 -11.17 -8.54 0.65
C GLY A 82 -11.29 -9.88 1.39
N PRO A 83 -12.50 -10.27 1.80
CA PRO A 83 -12.72 -11.45 2.64
C PRO A 83 -12.23 -12.75 1.97
N ASN A 84 -12.39 -12.88 0.66
CA ASN A 84 -11.94 -14.04 -0.09
C ASN A 84 -10.41 -14.10 -0.20
N GLU A 85 -9.78 -12.97 -0.49
CA GLU A 85 -8.33 -12.81 -0.65
C GLU A 85 -7.63 -13.07 0.69
N HIS A 86 -8.18 -12.52 1.76
CA HIS A 86 -7.72 -12.76 3.13
C HIS A 86 -7.76 -14.25 3.49
N GLN A 87 -8.87 -14.93 3.21
CA GLN A 87 -9.01 -16.36 3.51
C GLN A 87 -8.03 -17.21 2.69
N LYS A 88 -7.85 -16.90 1.39
CA LYS A 88 -6.86 -17.58 0.54
C LYS A 88 -5.46 -17.44 1.11
N TYR A 89 -5.05 -16.23 1.48
CA TYR A 89 -3.73 -15.99 2.10
C TYR A 89 -3.56 -16.82 3.38
N LYS A 90 -4.53 -16.77 4.30
CA LYS A 90 -4.47 -17.56 5.55
C LYS A 90 -4.30 -19.05 5.29
N ASN A 91 -5.00 -19.60 4.31
CA ASN A 91 -4.88 -21.01 3.95
C ASN A 91 -3.51 -21.32 3.34
N HIS A 92 -2.94 -20.40 2.56
CA HIS A 92 -1.66 -20.60 1.87
C HIS A 92 -0.46 -20.65 2.82
N ILE A 93 -0.48 -19.87 3.91
CA ILE A 93 0.64 -19.81 4.84
C ILE A 93 0.65 -20.95 5.87
N LEU A 94 -0.40 -21.78 5.92
CA LEU A 94 -0.48 -22.89 6.87
C LEU A 94 0.75 -23.82 6.72
N PRO A 95 1.30 -24.30 7.84
CA PRO A 95 0.78 -24.22 9.21
C PRO A 95 1.14 -22.93 9.96
N LYS A 96 1.86 -21.98 9.35
CA LYS A 96 2.28 -20.73 10.02
C LYS A 96 1.10 -19.82 10.33
N HIS A 97 1.21 -19.04 11.39
CA HIS A 97 0.28 -17.95 11.69
C HIS A 97 0.73 -16.65 10.99
N PRO A 98 -0.17 -15.74 10.55
CA PRO A 98 0.24 -14.48 9.90
C PRO A 98 1.22 -13.61 10.70
N ARG A 99 1.26 -13.76 12.04
CA ARG A 99 2.20 -13.04 12.91
C ARG A 99 3.64 -13.58 12.86
N GLU A 100 3.82 -14.78 12.31
CA GLU A 100 5.10 -15.48 12.19
C GLU A 100 5.75 -15.24 10.82
N VAL A 101 5.04 -14.56 9.92
CA VAL A 101 5.51 -14.20 8.58
C VAL A 101 5.91 -12.73 8.62
N ASN A 102 7.11 -12.40 8.14
CA ASN A 102 7.56 -11.01 8.09
C ASN A 102 6.84 -10.23 6.97
N PHE A 103 7.01 -8.91 6.94
CA PHE A 103 6.26 -8.05 6.03
C PHE A 103 6.62 -8.31 4.56
N ASP A 104 7.91 -8.37 4.23
CA ASP A 104 8.34 -8.58 2.84
C ASP A 104 8.00 -9.98 2.33
N GLU A 105 8.09 -11.02 3.17
CA GLU A 105 7.62 -12.38 2.85
C GLU A 105 6.10 -12.37 2.56
N THR A 106 5.31 -11.66 3.37
CA THR A 106 3.87 -11.50 3.15
C THR A 106 3.56 -10.84 1.80
N VAL A 107 4.22 -9.71 1.49
CA VAL A 107 4.06 -9.00 0.21
C VAL A 107 4.43 -9.91 -0.96
N ASN A 108 5.52 -10.66 -0.85
CA ASN A 108 5.96 -11.62 -1.88
C ASN A 108 4.96 -12.76 -2.09
N ILE A 109 4.40 -13.31 -1.01
CA ILE A 109 3.36 -14.35 -1.09
C ILE A 109 2.11 -13.78 -1.79
N LEU A 110 1.63 -12.61 -1.37
CA LEU A 110 0.45 -11.97 -1.95
C LEU A 110 0.63 -11.64 -3.44
N ASN A 111 1.81 -11.13 -3.82
CA ASN A 111 2.16 -10.92 -5.22
C ASN A 111 2.08 -12.21 -6.04
N LYS A 112 2.62 -13.33 -5.53
CA LYS A 112 2.56 -14.63 -6.23
C LYS A 112 1.15 -15.18 -6.31
N MET A 113 0.36 -15.05 -5.24
CA MET A 113 -1.00 -15.57 -5.18
C MET A 113 -1.98 -14.81 -6.08
N PHE A 114 -1.80 -13.49 -6.16
CA PHE A 114 -2.73 -12.57 -6.82
C PHE A 114 -2.04 -11.81 -7.97
N CYS A 115 -1.28 -12.57 -8.77
CA CYS A 115 -0.72 -12.12 -10.03
C CYS A 115 -1.64 -12.45 -11.20
N GLU A 116 -1.39 -11.81 -12.34
CA GLU A 116 -1.97 -12.23 -13.60
C GLU A 116 -1.40 -13.59 -14.02
N GLN A 117 -2.25 -14.62 -14.11
CA GLN A 117 -1.86 -15.95 -14.60
C GLN A 117 -2.08 -16.13 -16.11
N SER A 118 -2.30 -15.05 -16.85
CA SER A 118 -2.46 -15.11 -18.30
C SER A 118 -1.13 -15.47 -18.96
N SER A 119 -1.15 -16.40 -19.90
CA SER A 119 0.01 -16.63 -20.75
C SER A 119 0.34 -15.36 -21.54
N LEU A 120 1.63 -15.16 -21.84
CA LEU A 120 2.06 -14.06 -22.71
C LEU A 120 1.24 -14.04 -24.01
N PHE A 121 0.97 -15.22 -24.60
CA PHE A 121 0.13 -15.32 -25.79
C PHE A 121 -1.28 -14.74 -25.57
N ARG A 122 -1.94 -15.07 -24.46
CA ARG A 122 -3.28 -14.55 -24.12
C ARG A 122 -3.27 -13.03 -23.94
N ILE A 123 -2.27 -12.49 -23.25
CA ILE A 123 -2.11 -11.04 -23.05
C ILE A 123 -1.96 -10.34 -24.41
N ARG A 124 -1.07 -10.86 -25.26
CA ARG A 124 -0.82 -10.31 -26.61
C ARG A 124 -2.06 -10.39 -27.49
N TYR A 125 -2.72 -11.53 -27.49
CA TYR A 125 -3.94 -11.75 -28.25
C TYR A 125 -5.02 -10.75 -27.82
N ASN A 126 -5.29 -10.62 -26.51
CA ASN A 126 -6.27 -9.67 -25.99
C ASN A 126 -5.92 -8.21 -26.36
N CYS A 127 -4.64 -7.83 -26.30
CA CYS A 127 -4.20 -6.51 -26.72
C CYS A 127 -4.49 -6.24 -28.21
N LEU A 128 -4.26 -7.21 -29.09
CA LEU A 128 -4.54 -7.10 -30.52
C LEU A 128 -6.03 -7.10 -30.86
N GLN A 129 -6.86 -7.66 -29.97
CA GLN A 129 -8.32 -7.66 -30.11
C GLN A 129 -8.98 -6.40 -29.52
N LEU A 130 -8.22 -5.46 -28.96
CA LEU A 130 -8.78 -4.21 -28.46
C LEU A 130 -9.39 -3.39 -29.61
N THR A 131 -10.67 -3.10 -29.47
CA THR A 131 -11.40 -2.17 -30.33
C THR A 131 -12.02 -1.07 -29.48
N LYS A 132 -12.02 0.16 -29.99
CA LYS A 132 -12.69 1.29 -29.35
C LYS A 132 -14.19 1.04 -29.30
N GLY A 133 -14.80 1.21 -28.13
CA GLY A 133 -16.26 1.16 -28.00
C GLY A 133 -16.94 2.30 -28.77
N ALA A 134 -18.21 2.14 -29.15
CA ALA A 134 -18.95 3.18 -29.88
C ALA A 134 -18.95 4.51 -29.11
N ASP A 135 -19.24 4.46 -27.81
CA ASP A 135 -19.40 5.62 -26.92
C ASP A 135 -18.13 5.98 -26.12
N GLU A 136 -17.03 5.24 -26.31
CA GLU A 136 -15.78 5.45 -25.59
C GLU A 136 -15.00 6.64 -26.18
N ASP A 137 -14.44 7.53 -25.37
CA ASP A 137 -13.57 8.58 -25.91
C ASP A 137 -12.15 8.05 -26.19
N TYR A 138 -11.40 8.76 -27.04
CA TYR A 138 -10.06 8.32 -27.43
C TYR A 138 -9.05 8.31 -26.28
N THR A 139 -9.24 9.13 -25.24
CA THR A 139 -8.36 9.16 -24.07
C THR A 139 -8.54 7.88 -23.25
N THR A 140 -9.79 7.50 -22.98
CA THR A 140 -10.11 6.26 -22.26
C THR A 140 -9.62 5.04 -23.05
N TYR A 141 -9.88 5.01 -24.36
CA TYR A 141 -9.40 3.95 -25.24
C TYR A 141 -7.86 3.86 -25.25
N ALA A 142 -7.17 4.98 -25.42
CA ALA A 142 -5.70 5.04 -25.40
C ALA A 142 -5.14 4.57 -24.05
N GLY A 143 -5.79 4.93 -22.93
CA GLY A 143 -5.44 4.44 -21.60
C GLY A 143 -5.51 2.92 -21.50
N ARG A 144 -6.58 2.31 -22.02
CA ARG A 144 -6.72 0.83 -22.06
C ARG A 144 -5.67 0.17 -22.96
N VAL A 145 -5.42 0.72 -24.13
CA VAL A 145 -4.38 0.22 -25.05
C VAL A 145 -3.00 0.29 -24.38
N ASN A 146 -2.66 1.41 -23.75
CA ASN A 146 -1.39 1.57 -23.03
C ASN A 146 -1.25 0.58 -21.87
N LEU A 147 -2.31 0.39 -21.07
CA LEU A 147 -2.31 -0.61 -20.00
C LEU A 147 -2.01 -2.02 -20.54
N GLN A 148 -2.70 -2.43 -21.61
CA GLN A 148 -2.46 -3.75 -22.22
C GLN A 148 -1.07 -3.86 -22.87
N ALA A 149 -0.54 -2.77 -23.41
CA ALA A 149 0.81 -2.72 -23.96
C ALA A 149 1.91 -2.79 -22.88
N GLU A 150 1.68 -2.27 -21.67
CA GLU A 150 2.62 -2.47 -20.56
C GLU A 150 2.55 -3.90 -20.01
N ARG A 151 1.34 -4.49 -19.93
CA ARG A 151 1.18 -5.93 -19.61
C ARG A 151 1.91 -6.82 -20.63
N PHE A 152 1.88 -6.44 -21.91
CA PHE A 152 2.65 -7.08 -22.98
C PHE A 152 4.16 -7.10 -22.70
N LYS A 153 4.72 -6.05 -22.08
CA LYS A 153 6.16 -5.91 -21.78
C LYS A 153 6.57 -6.63 -20.50
N LYS A 154 5.77 -6.55 -19.43
CA LYS A 154 6.13 -7.12 -18.12
C LYS A 154 6.36 -8.64 -18.14
N CYS A 155 5.69 -9.38 -19.04
CA CYS A 155 5.88 -10.82 -19.18
C CYS A 155 7.06 -11.25 -20.08
N ILE A 156 7.92 -10.34 -20.54
CA ILE A 156 9.12 -10.67 -21.34
C ILE A 156 10.35 -10.94 -20.44
N ASN A 157 10.29 -10.56 -19.16
CA ASN A 157 11.41 -10.60 -18.22
C ASN A 157 11.22 -11.56 -17.03
N GLN A 158 10.31 -12.55 -17.15
CA GLN A 158 10.21 -13.68 -16.21
C GLN A 158 10.80 -14.95 -16.82
#